data_AF-A0AA43QLV9-F1
#
_entry.id   AF-A0AA43QLV9-F1
#
_cell.length_a   1.000
_cell.length_b   1.000
_cell.length_c   1.000
_cell.angle_alpha   90.00
_cell.angle_beta   90.00
_cell.angle_gamma   90.00
#
_symmetry.space_group_name_H-M   'P 1'
#
loop_
_entity.id
_entity.type
_entity.pdbx_description
1 polymer ?
#
loop_
_entity_poly.entity_id
_entity_poly.type
_entity_poly.pdbx_seq_one_letter_code
_entity_poly.pdbx_strand_id
1 'polypeptide(L)'
;MIEYLQTGAINLPSFFQPNSKAEVVPTADFLYALNGSSVAADDYLGSRPDSHIVADFEKIMSNCGDFHEDSGVSDIVECLNYLATRKDDYFTSETTSPTPSRLEGNPRLSSKVSQSPEDACNGPIRTYHTYWAGHATWRVELFIKAYLYSQNLACSRLWVWLDADVDPSALKTMLYHDPLFQRFRPLLDEGYITLKEWKLPFRIPLPRLSKALDPHTLYRPSNPTVTGEVPVADGVMQDASGMLWLLPQPLYKHVATPTQVSDLVRFVVLHLHGGVYLDMDVLLLRDLRPLLLLPQSPPTDPDAQPAWAEQWVEHAHDPGDYNTAVLSLPANSSLTSYLLRGGLRMGMNFHPRVLGRMMWKDGRNGELGMFHNAVFDPLVTNLRRRGTGKCTVPCHKNFESAFMGNVEEPGFEWSNYEGPPPEHAARLHAGEEEVATTNRTMENFFRGAFAYHIHNQWQKFPEKNSWMDVITRTQDGFFSGERTNAYGEVWRGPALEAYDRSTWGWNSGELRT
;
A
#
# COMPACT_ATOMS: atom_id res chain seq x y z
N MET A 1 -5.01 34.29 2.15
CA MET A 1 -4.23 35.34 1.45
C MET A 1 -4.55 35.24 -0.02
N ILE A 2 -5.41 36.14 -0.47
CA ILE A 2 -5.68 36.43 -1.88
C ILE A 2 -4.58 37.37 -2.31
N GLU A 3 -3.82 37.05 -3.37
CA GLU A 3 -3.26 38.02 -4.32
C GLU A 3 -2.34 37.33 -5.35
N TYR A 4 -2.77 37.40 -6.61
CA TYR A 4 -2.01 37.66 -7.85
C TYR A 4 -2.42 36.74 -9.01
N LEU A 5 -3.45 37.21 -9.72
CA LEU A 5 -3.64 36.98 -11.15
C LEU A 5 -3.04 38.19 -11.90
N GLN A 6 -2.45 37.89 -13.06
CA GLN A 6 -2.57 38.61 -14.34
C GLN A 6 -1.27 39.01 -15.07
N THR A 7 -1.30 38.64 -16.36
CA THR A 7 -0.77 39.30 -17.57
C THR A 7 0.53 38.77 -18.20
N GLY A 8 0.45 38.51 -19.51
CA GLY A 8 1.60 38.30 -20.38
C GLY A 8 1.29 37.50 -21.65
N ALA A 9 0.49 38.04 -22.57
CA ALA A 9 0.32 37.49 -23.92
C ALA A 9 1.58 37.75 -24.76
N ILE A 10 2.11 36.74 -25.46
CA ILE A 10 3.17 36.90 -26.47
C ILE A 10 2.86 36.03 -27.70
N ASN A 11 3.04 36.66 -28.88
CA ASN A 11 2.69 36.24 -30.23
C ASN A 11 3.35 34.93 -30.71
N LEU A 12 2.57 34.13 -31.44
CA LEU A 12 3.01 33.00 -32.28
C LEU A 12 3.49 33.50 -33.66
N PRO A 13 4.57 32.96 -34.22
CA PRO A 13 4.76 32.88 -35.67
C PRO A 13 4.39 31.47 -36.18
N SER A 14 3.52 31.48 -37.18
CA SER A 14 3.09 30.37 -38.01
C SER A 14 4.23 29.81 -38.87
N PHE A 15 4.47 28.50 -38.82
CA PHE A 15 4.94 27.73 -39.99
C PHE A 15 4.41 26.29 -39.93
N PHE A 16 3.40 26.02 -40.75
CA PHE A 16 3.03 24.67 -41.20
C PHE A 16 3.87 24.33 -42.43
N GLN A 17 4.49 23.15 -42.47
CA GLN A 17 4.46 22.24 -43.64
C GLN A 17 4.69 20.78 -43.20
N PRO A 18 3.87 19.82 -43.69
CA PRO A 18 3.99 18.40 -43.38
C PRO A 18 4.77 17.66 -44.48
N ASN A 19 5.74 16.84 -44.10
CA ASN A 19 6.34 15.73 -44.87
C ASN A 19 7.18 14.95 -43.85
N SER A 20 7.19 13.62 -43.76
CA SER A 20 6.88 12.55 -44.69
C SER A 20 6.61 11.28 -43.88
N LYS A 21 5.83 10.37 -44.46
CA LYS A 21 5.58 9.00 -43.95
C LYS A 21 6.90 8.32 -43.55
N ALA A 22 7.04 7.96 -42.28
CA ALA A 22 8.03 6.99 -41.84
C ALA A 22 7.31 5.66 -41.57
N GLU A 23 7.64 4.65 -42.36
CA GLU A 23 7.25 3.26 -42.15
C GLU A 23 7.77 2.79 -40.79
N VAL A 24 6.88 2.25 -39.95
CA VAL A 24 7.25 1.54 -38.74
C VAL A 24 7.78 0.17 -39.16
N VAL A 25 9.10 0.05 -39.24
CA VAL A 25 9.79 -1.24 -39.29
C VAL A 25 9.90 -1.75 -37.85
N PRO A 26 9.37 -2.93 -37.50
CA PRO A 26 9.52 -3.48 -36.17
C PRO A 26 10.96 -3.97 -35.99
N THR A 27 11.81 -3.17 -35.35
CA THR A 27 13.14 -3.64 -34.97
C THR A 27 13.05 -4.45 -33.68
N ALA A 28 13.47 -5.70 -33.80
CA ALA A 28 13.63 -6.65 -32.72
C ALA A 28 14.72 -6.16 -31.75
N ASP A 29 14.31 -5.48 -30.68
CA ASP A 29 15.12 -5.26 -29.47
C ASP A 29 14.58 -6.09 -28.29
N PHE A 30 14.16 -7.33 -28.60
CA PHE A 30 14.00 -8.40 -27.62
C PHE A 30 15.32 -9.19 -27.60
N LEU A 31 15.82 -9.50 -26.39
CA LEU A 31 17.06 -10.23 -26.07
C LEU A 31 18.27 -9.35 -25.68
N TYR A 32 18.14 -8.58 -24.59
CA TYR A 32 19.31 -8.30 -23.76
C TYR A 32 19.49 -9.44 -22.77
N ALA A 33 20.42 -10.34 -23.10
CA ALA A 33 20.90 -11.40 -22.24
C ALA A 33 21.52 -10.80 -20.96
N LEU A 34 21.15 -11.43 -19.84
CA LEU A 34 21.73 -11.30 -18.51
C LEU A 34 23.25 -11.55 -18.55
N ASN A 35 24.04 -10.51 -18.79
CA ASN A 35 25.51 -10.55 -18.62
C ASN A 35 25.94 -9.55 -17.53
N GLY A 36 25.36 -9.72 -16.35
CA GLY A 36 25.90 -9.24 -15.07
C GLY A 36 26.07 -10.43 -14.14
N SER A 37 27.27 -10.61 -13.59
CA SER A 37 27.85 -11.84 -13.02
C SER A 37 27.22 -12.37 -11.72
N SER A 38 26.03 -11.93 -11.32
CA SER A 38 25.26 -12.56 -10.26
C SER A 38 23.86 -12.84 -10.77
N VAL A 39 23.53 -14.12 -10.93
CA VAL A 39 22.13 -14.53 -11.11
C VAL A 39 21.42 -14.08 -9.83
N ALA A 40 20.57 -13.06 -9.93
CA ALA A 40 19.84 -12.56 -8.78
C ALA A 40 19.06 -13.72 -8.16
N ALA A 41 19.30 -13.99 -6.87
CA ALA A 41 18.52 -14.98 -6.13
C ALA A 41 17.11 -14.41 -5.95
N ASP A 42 16.18 -14.81 -6.81
CA ASP A 42 14.82 -14.31 -6.79
C ASP A 42 14.05 -14.79 -5.54
N ASP A 43 14.36 -15.97 -5.02
CA ASP A 43 13.78 -16.58 -3.82
C ASP A 43 14.44 -16.12 -2.50
N TYR A 44 14.92 -14.87 -2.45
CA TYR A 44 15.71 -14.32 -1.34
C TYR A 44 14.99 -14.25 0.02
N LEU A 45 13.66 -14.45 0.06
CA LEU A 45 12.89 -14.60 1.31
C LEU A 45 12.68 -16.07 1.72
N GLY A 46 13.12 -17.04 0.93
CA GLY A 46 12.84 -18.46 1.13
C GLY A 46 11.36 -18.79 0.91
N SER A 47 10.91 -19.95 1.38
CA SER A 47 9.52 -20.38 1.18
C SER A 47 8.51 -19.43 1.83
N ARG A 48 7.35 -19.26 1.18
CA ARG A 48 6.25 -18.46 1.73
C ARG A 48 5.77 -19.02 3.07
N PRO A 49 5.48 -18.16 4.08
CA PRO A 49 4.87 -18.61 5.33
C PRO A 49 3.52 -19.29 5.10
N ASP A 50 3.25 -20.39 5.80
CA ASP A 50 1.97 -21.10 5.77
C ASP A 50 0.79 -20.16 6.07
N SER A 51 -0.36 -20.41 5.45
CA SER A 51 -1.59 -19.60 5.50
C SER A 51 -2.14 -19.30 6.91
N HIS A 52 -1.71 -20.04 7.93
CA HIS A 52 -2.08 -19.84 9.33
C HIS A 52 -0.99 -19.18 10.19
N ILE A 53 0.19 -18.91 9.65
CA ILE A 53 1.25 -18.22 10.39
C ILE A 53 0.78 -16.80 10.74
N VAL A 54 0.94 -16.46 12.02
CA VAL A 54 0.67 -15.14 12.61
C VAL A 54 1.99 -14.51 13.07
N ALA A 55 2.09 -13.19 12.99
CA ALA A 55 3.21 -12.45 13.54
C ALA A 55 2.96 -12.02 15.00
N ASP A 56 3.99 -12.16 15.82
CA ASP A 56 4.06 -11.62 17.18
C ASP A 56 4.43 -10.14 17.10
N PHE A 57 3.46 -9.27 17.38
CA PHE A 57 3.64 -7.83 17.27
C PHE A 57 4.52 -7.26 18.37
N GLU A 58 4.47 -7.83 19.57
CA GLU A 58 5.29 -7.37 20.68
C GLU A 58 6.76 -7.61 20.37
N LYS A 59 7.10 -8.77 19.80
CA LYS A 59 8.46 -9.06 19.33
C LYS A 59 8.90 -8.13 18.21
N ILE A 60 8.05 -7.88 17.21
CA ILE A 60 8.39 -6.94 16.13
C ILE A 60 8.61 -5.54 16.69
N MET A 61 7.68 -5.03 17.51
CA MET A 61 7.75 -3.67 18.06
C MET A 61 8.96 -3.50 19.01
N SER A 62 9.22 -4.46 19.89
CA SER A 62 10.38 -4.39 20.81
C SER A 62 11.74 -4.45 20.10
N ASN A 63 11.88 -5.22 19.01
CA ASN A 63 13.13 -5.32 18.24
C ASN A 63 13.28 -4.20 17.20
N CYS A 64 12.18 -3.63 16.73
CA CYS A 64 12.17 -2.51 15.80
C CYS A 64 11.99 -1.14 16.47
N GLY A 65 11.96 -1.08 17.80
CA GLY A 65 11.83 0.15 18.59
C GLY A 65 10.38 0.50 18.92
N ASP A 66 10.16 0.91 20.17
CA ASP A 66 8.85 1.29 20.70
C ASP A 66 8.61 2.81 20.63
N PHE A 67 7.35 3.19 20.54
CA PHE A 67 6.82 4.55 20.50
C PHE A 67 6.95 5.27 21.87
N HIS A 68 7.13 4.54 22.97
CA HIS A 68 6.81 5.04 24.31
C HIS A 68 7.98 5.39 25.24
N GLU A 69 9.23 5.17 24.86
CA GLU A 69 10.37 5.57 25.69
C GLU A 69 11.41 6.38 24.91
N ASP A 70 12.11 7.26 25.63
CA ASP A 70 13.41 7.86 25.27
C ASP A 70 14.50 6.81 24.94
N SER A 71 14.13 5.52 24.81
CA SER A 71 14.92 4.49 24.17
C SER A 71 15.13 4.89 22.71
N GLY A 72 16.23 5.59 22.45
CA GLY A 72 16.61 6.08 21.14
C GLY A 72 16.25 5.07 20.06
N VAL A 73 15.52 5.56 19.05
CA VAL A 73 15.08 4.84 17.83
C VAL A 73 15.96 3.61 17.59
N SER A 74 15.39 2.41 17.54
CA SER A 74 16.14 1.20 17.22
C SER A 74 16.98 1.44 15.95
N ASP A 75 18.15 0.80 15.83
CA ASP A 75 18.88 0.88 14.58
C ASP A 75 18.01 0.29 13.47
N ILE A 76 17.57 1.11 12.51
CA ILE A 76 16.75 0.67 11.39
C ILE A 76 17.39 -0.51 10.66
N VAL A 77 18.72 -0.55 10.59
CA VAL A 77 19.46 -1.66 10.00
C VAL A 77 19.27 -2.93 10.83
N GLU A 78 19.30 -2.83 12.16
CA GLU A 78 19.02 -3.96 13.05
C GLU A 78 17.57 -4.44 12.92
N CYS A 79 16.59 -3.53 12.84
CA CYS A 79 15.19 -3.90 12.59
C CYS A 79 15.03 -4.63 11.25
N LEU A 80 15.55 -4.08 10.15
CA LEU A 80 15.47 -4.73 8.83
C LEU A 80 16.16 -6.10 8.83
N ASN A 81 17.33 -6.21 9.46
CA ASN A 81 18.04 -7.47 9.62
C ASN A 81 17.25 -8.48 10.46
N TYR A 82 16.62 -8.04 11.54
CA TYR A 82 15.72 -8.85 12.36
C TYR A 82 14.54 -9.37 11.52
N LEU A 83 13.84 -8.48 10.81
CA LEU A 83 12.73 -8.84 9.94
C LEU A 83 13.14 -9.79 8.80
N ALA A 84 14.36 -9.64 8.27
CA ALA A 84 14.88 -10.49 7.21
C ALA A 84 15.29 -11.88 7.70
N THR A 85 15.96 -11.98 8.86
CA THR A 85 16.69 -13.19 9.27
C THR A 85 16.09 -13.93 10.47
N ARG A 86 15.23 -13.29 11.26
CA ARG A 86 14.70 -13.84 12.52
C ARG A 86 13.20 -14.19 12.43
N LYS A 87 12.74 -14.63 11.26
CA LYS A 87 11.34 -15.00 11.02
C LYS A 87 10.81 -16.01 12.04
N ASP A 88 11.61 -17.02 12.37
CA ASP A 88 11.24 -18.06 13.35
C ASP A 88 11.06 -17.55 14.79
N ASP A 89 11.55 -16.34 15.09
CA ASP A 89 11.34 -15.72 16.39
C ASP A 89 9.96 -15.04 16.47
N TYR A 90 9.57 -14.29 15.45
CA TYR A 90 8.31 -13.52 15.46
C TYR A 90 7.17 -14.15 14.68
N PHE A 91 7.39 -15.25 13.95
CA PHE A 91 6.31 -16.02 13.34
C PHE A 91 5.96 -17.22 14.19
N THR A 92 4.68 -17.31 14.54
CA THR A 92 4.14 -18.43 15.30
C THR A 92 3.14 -19.20 14.43
N SER A 93 3.28 -20.52 14.40
CA SER A 93 2.30 -21.40 13.75
C SER A 93 1.14 -21.66 14.71
N GLU A 94 -0.08 -21.36 14.28
CA GLU A 94 -1.28 -21.80 14.99
C GLU A 94 -1.42 -23.33 14.84
N THR A 95 -1.69 -24.03 15.94
CA THR A 95 -1.79 -25.51 15.98
C THR A 95 -3.24 -26.02 15.82
N THR A 96 -4.15 -25.21 15.30
CA THR A 96 -5.58 -25.56 15.24
C THR A 96 -6.07 -25.85 13.83
N SER A 97 -6.94 -26.86 13.72
CA SER A 97 -7.47 -27.40 12.47
C SER A 97 -8.15 -26.33 11.59
N PRO A 98 -8.05 -26.44 10.26
CA PRO A 98 -8.55 -25.44 9.32
C PRO A 98 -10.06 -25.28 9.47
N THR A 99 -10.50 -24.08 9.85
CA THR A 99 -11.89 -23.67 9.69
C THR A 99 -11.96 -22.81 8.43
N PRO A 100 -12.75 -23.20 7.40
CA PRO A 100 -12.87 -22.41 6.17
C PRO A 100 -13.37 -20.99 6.49
N SER A 101 -12.72 -19.98 5.92
CA SER A 101 -13.16 -18.58 6.03
C SER A 101 -14.59 -18.41 5.49
N ARG A 102 -15.35 -17.51 6.11
CA ARG A 102 -16.73 -17.20 5.71
C ARG A 102 -16.80 -16.33 4.45
N LEU A 103 -15.70 -15.69 4.08
CA LEU A 103 -15.50 -15.17 2.73
C LEU A 103 -15.31 -16.37 1.81
N GLU A 104 -16.33 -16.70 1.03
CA GLU A 104 -16.18 -17.72 -0.02
C GLU A 104 -14.96 -17.34 -0.88
N GLY A 105 -14.06 -18.30 -1.07
CA GLY A 105 -12.97 -18.16 -2.04
C GLY A 105 -13.54 -17.70 -3.38
N ASN A 106 -12.83 -16.86 -4.14
CA ASN A 106 -13.33 -16.47 -5.46
C ASN A 106 -13.45 -17.76 -6.29
N PRO A 107 -14.66 -18.22 -6.68
CA PRO A 107 -14.85 -19.53 -7.30
C PRO A 107 -14.09 -19.66 -8.62
N ARG A 108 -13.84 -18.53 -9.30
CA ARG A 108 -13.09 -18.48 -10.56
C ARG A 108 -11.59 -18.64 -10.32
N LEU A 109 -11.05 -17.92 -9.34
CA LEU A 109 -9.66 -18.02 -8.95
C LEU A 109 -9.37 -19.40 -8.36
N SER A 110 -10.25 -19.91 -7.49
CA SER A 110 -10.10 -21.25 -6.95
C SER A 110 -10.12 -22.30 -8.06
N SER A 111 -11.01 -22.23 -9.06
CA SER A 111 -11.08 -23.22 -10.15
C SER A 111 -9.87 -23.25 -11.09
N LYS A 112 -9.14 -22.14 -11.25
CA LYS A 112 -7.97 -22.02 -12.15
C LYS A 112 -6.65 -22.21 -11.41
N VAL A 113 -6.56 -21.69 -10.19
CA VAL A 113 -5.40 -21.93 -9.33
C VAL A 113 -5.45 -23.39 -8.85
N SER A 114 -6.62 -24.02 -8.68
CA SER A 114 -6.77 -25.45 -8.28
C SER A 114 -6.36 -26.47 -9.35
N GLN A 115 -5.09 -26.49 -9.76
CA GLN A 115 -4.48 -27.69 -10.32
C GLN A 115 -3.84 -28.56 -9.22
N SER A 116 -3.70 -28.02 -7.99
CA SER A 116 -3.27 -28.73 -6.77
C SER A 116 -4.13 -28.31 -5.55
N PRO A 117 -4.37 -29.19 -4.56
CA PRO A 117 -4.93 -28.81 -3.25
C PRO A 117 -4.13 -27.72 -2.50
N GLU A 118 -2.87 -27.50 -2.89
CA GLU A 118 -1.97 -26.47 -2.33
C GLU A 118 -2.29 -25.05 -2.82
N ASP A 119 -3.04 -24.95 -3.92
CA ASP A 119 -3.39 -23.68 -4.58
C ASP A 119 -4.70 -23.07 -4.02
N ALA A 120 -5.43 -23.80 -3.18
CA ALA A 120 -6.57 -23.28 -2.43
C ALA A 120 -6.09 -22.54 -1.17
N CYS A 121 -6.76 -21.44 -0.79
CA CYS A 121 -6.43 -20.79 0.47
C CYS A 121 -6.81 -21.70 1.63
N ASN A 122 -5.79 -22.20 2.33
CA ASN A 122 -6.00 -23.03 3.51
C ASN A 122 -6.25 -22.20 4.78
N GLY A 123 -6.13 -20.87 4.72
CA GLY A 123 -6.29 -19.94 5.84
C GLY A 123 -7.37 -18.85 5.67
N PRO A 124 -7.39 -17.86 6.58
CA PRO A 124 -8.32 -16.73 6.47
C PRO A 124 -8.00 -15.87 5.23
N ILE A 125 -9.03 -15.56 4.44
CA ILE A 125 -8.89 -14.64 3.31
C ILE A 125 -8.91 -13.20 3.83
N ARG A 126 -7.96 -12.38 3.39
CA ARG A 126 -7.89 -10.95 3.77
C ARG A 126 -8.12 -10.03 2.59
N THR A 127 -8.91 -9.00 2.83
CA THR A 127 -9.20 -7.96 1.84
C THR A 127 -8.15 -6.86 1.92
N TYR A 128 -7.67 -6.44 0.75
CA TYR A 128 -6.74 -5.34 0.55
C TYR A 128 -7.53 -4.26 -0.18
N HIS A 129 -7.44 -3.03 0.32
CA HIS A 129 -8.16 -1.89 -0.22
C HIS A 129 -7.17 -0.83 -0.67
N THR A 130 -7.42 -0.24 -1.83
CA THR A 130 -6.77 0.99 -2.24
C THR A 130 -7.78 1.89 -2.93
N TYR A 131 -7.48 3.18 -3.01
CA TYR A 131 -8.35 4.19 -3.60
C TYR A 131 -7.64 4.91 -4.74
N TRP A 132 -8.37 5.18 -5.81
CA TRP A 132 -7.87 5.94 -6.96
C TRP A 132 -8.93 6.88 -7.53
N ALA A 133 -8.47 8.06 -7.96
CA ALA A 133 -9.28 9.02 -8.67
C ALA A 133 -8.58 9.40 -9.99
N GLY A 134 -9.32 9.32 -11.11
CA GLY A 134 -8.82 9.64 -12.45
C GLY A 134 -8.38 8.41 -13.26
N HIS A 135 -7.70 8.68 -14.37
CA HIS A 135 -7.18 7.67 -15.30
C HIS A 135 -6.12 6.79 -14.66
N ALA A 136 -5.97 5.55 -15.12
CA ALA A 136 -4.87 4.71 -14.69
C ALA A 136 -3.54 5.31 -15.18
N THR A 137 -2.55 5.26 -14.31
CA THR A 137 -1.18 5.64 -14.64
C THR A 137 -0.26 4.50 -14.23
N TRP A 138 1.03 4.66 -14.52
CA TRP A 138 2.07 3.74 -14.06
C TRP A 138 2.02 3.36 -12.57
N ARG A 139 1.43 4.21 -11.73
CA ARG A 139 1.26 4.00 -10.28
C ARG A 139 0.27 2.89 -9.99
N VAL A 140 -0.86 2.91 -10.70
CA VAL A 140 -1.88 1.85 -10.63
C VAL A 140 -1.28 0.55 -11.14
N GLU A 141 -0.51 0.61 -12.24
CA GLU A 141 0.18 -0.56 -12.77
C GLU A 141 1.18 -1.14 -11.76
N LEU A 142 2.05 -0.29 -11.20
CA LEU A 142 3.05 -0.67 -10.22
C LEU A 142 2.43 -1.28 -8.96
N PHE A 143 1.40 -0.65 -8.40
CA PHE A 143 0.72 -1.13 -7.21
C PHE A 143 0.11 -2.52 -7.43
N ILE A 144 -0.65 -2.69 -8.53
CA ILE A 144 -1.31 -3.97 -8.85
C ILE A 144 -0.27 -5.07 -9.06
N LYS A 145 0.77 -4.80 -9.85
CA LYS A 145 1.84 -5.77 -10.11
C LYS A 145 2.65 -6.09 -8.85
N ALA A 146 2.89 -5.12 -7.96
CA ALA A 146 3.52 -5.36 -6.67
C ALA A 146 2.69 -6.26 -5.75
N TYR A 147 1.37 -6.03 -5.70
CA TYR A 147 0.43 -6.89 -4.98
C TYR A 147 0.48 -8.32 -5.53
N LEU A 148 0.39 -8.50 -6.85
CA LEU A 148 0.42 -9.82 -7.50
C LEU A 148 1.75 -10.55 -7.29
N TYR A 149 2.85 -9.81 -7.27
CA TYR A 149 4.20 -10.36 -7.10
C TYR A 149 4.44 -10.87 -5.67
N SER A 150 3.93 -10.18 -4.66
CA SER A 150 4.34 -10.39 -3.26
C SER A 150 3.32 -11.13 -2.39
N GLN A 151 2.02 -10.99 -2.65
CA GLN A 151 0.97 -11.51 -1.76
C GLN A 151 0.59 -12.96 -2.07
N ASN A 152 0.06 -13.67 -1.07
CA ASN A 152 -0.58 -14.96 -1.29
C ASN A 152 -1.95 -14.73 -1.97
N LEU A 153 -2.02 -14.95 -3.29
CA LEU A 153 -3.20 -14.61 -4.09
C LEU A 153 -4.41 -15.51 -3.80
N ALA A 154 -4.18 -16.75 -3.35
CA ALA A 154 -5.26 -17.60 -2.90
C ALA A 154 -5.96 -16.98 -1.68
N CYS A 155 -5.19 -16.45 -0.73
CA CYS A 155 -5.66 -15.90 0.55
C CYS A 155 -5.84 -14.38 0.60
N SER A 156 -5.77 -13.68 -0.54
CA SER A 156 -5.92 -12.22 -0.57
C SER A 156 -6.92 -11.76 -1.63
N ARG A 157 -7.58 -10.62 -1.39
CA ARG A 157 -8.52 -10.00 -2.34
C ARG A 157 -8.22 -8.52 -2.46
N LEU A 158 -7.73 -8.07 -3.62
CA LEU A 158 -7.52 -6.66 -3.88
C LEU A 158 -8.79 -5.98 -4.42
N TRP A 159 -9.28 -4.98 -3.70
CA TRP A 159 -10.35 -4.08 -4.10
C TRP A 159 -9.77 -2.69 -4.38
N VAL A 160 -9.89 -2.24 -5.62
CA VAL A 160 -9.53 -0.88 -6.04
C VAL A 160 -10.82 -0.06 -6.12
N TRP A 161 -10.93 0.91 -5.22
CA TRP A 161 -12.07 1.82 -5.13
C TRP A 161 -11.86 3.03 -6.04
N LEU A 162 -12.79 3.25 -6.97
CA LEU A 162 -12.75 4.34 -7.94
C LEU A 162 -13.76 5.42 -7.56
N ASP A 163 -13.32 6.68 -7.53
CA ASP A 163 -14.14 7.82 -7.09
C ASP A 163 -15.37 8.08 -8.00
N ALA A 164 -16.49 7.44 -7.65
CA ALA A 164 -17.75 7.57 -8.37
C ALA A 164 -18.66 8.65 -7.79
N ASP A 165 -18.26 9.30 -6.68
CA ASP A 165 -18.91 10.50 -6.17
C ASP A 165 -18.50 11.72 -7.00
N VAL A 166 -17.21 11.82 -7.40
CA VAL A 166 -16.71 12.89 -8.27
C VAL A 166 -16.97 12.59 -9.75
N ASP A 167 -16.67 11.37 -10.21
CA ASP A 167 -16.94 10.93 -11.58
C ASP A 167 -17.86 9.70 -11.58
N PRO A 168 -19.19 9.87 -11.74
CA PRO A 168 -20.14 8.75 -11.80
C PRO A 168 -19.86 7.72 -12.89
N SER A 169 -18.99 8.03 -13.86
CA SER A 169 -18.55 7.14 -14.92
C SER A 169 -17.22 6.45 -14.63
N ALA A 170 -16.54 6.73 -13.50
CA ALA A 170 -15.18 6.29 -13.20
C ALA A 170 -14.95 4.80 -13.45
N LEU A 171 -15.85 3.93 -12.97
CA LEU A 171 -15.75 2.48 -13.20
C LEU A 171 -15.86 2.12 -14.68
N LYS A 172 -16.83 2.71 -15.40
CA LYS A 172 -17.02 2.46 -16.84
C LYS A 172 -15.83 2.96 -17.65
N THR A 173 -15.33 4.16 -17.33
CA THR A 173 -14.17 4.77 -17.96
C THR A 173 -12.93 3.90 -17.74
N MET A 174 -12.65 3.49 -16.51
CA MET A 174 -11.54 2.60 -16.19
C MET A 174 -11.63 1.25 -16.93
N LEU A 175 -12.83 0.65 -17.00
CA LEU A 175 -13.01 -0.68 -17.60
C LEU A 175 -12.97 -0.71 -19.14
N TYR A 176 -13.49 0.32 -19.79
CA TYR A 176 -13.77 0.28 -21.23
C TYR A 176 -13.02 1.34 -22.04
N HIS A 177 -12.53 2.39 -21.39
CA HIS A 177 -11.97 3.55 -22.08
C HIS A 177 -10.54 3.89 -21.66
N ASP A 178 -10.04 3.35 -20.55
CA ASP A 178 -8.66 3.56 -20.10
C ASP A 178 -7.70 2.58 -20.79
N PRO A 179 -6.77 3.04 -21.64
CA PRO A 179 -5.88 2.16 -22.41
C PRO A 179 -4.93 1.34 -21.53
N LEU A 180 -4.43 1.92 -20.44
CA LEU A 180 -3.50 1.22 -19.55
C LEU A 180 -4.26 0.13 -18.78
N PHE A 181 -5.45 0.45 -18.26
CA PHE A 181 -6.20 -0.50 -17.45
C PHE A 181 -6.83 -1.65 -18.27
N GLN A 182 -7.11 -1.45 -19.56
CA GLN A 182 -7.54 -2.54 -20.45
C GLN A 182 -6.57 -3.73 -20.44
N ARG A 183 -5.27 -3.48 -20.22
CA ARG A 183 -4.23 -4.52 -20.11
C ARG A 183 -4.39 -5.42 -18.89
N PHE A 184 -5.12 -4.95 -17.87
CA PHE A 184 -5.47 -5.73 -16.69
C PHE A 184 -6.79 -6.47 -16.81
N ARG A 185 -7.52 -6.36 -17.92
CA ARG A 185 -8.83 -6.99 -18.09
C ARG A 185 -8.85 -8.49 -17.72
N PRO A 186 -7.85 -9.31 -18.12
CA PRO A 186 -7.81 -10.71 -17.72
C PRO A 186 -7.80 -10.94 -16.20
N LEU A 187 -7.17 -10.05 -15.43
CA LEU A 187 -7.13 -10.13 -13.96
C LEU A 187 -8.50 -9.92 -13.33
N LEU A 188 -9.35 -9.07 -13.91
CA LEU A 188 -10.72 -8.89 -13.43
C LEU A 188 -11.59 -10.09 -13.77
N ASP A 189 -11.47 -10.60 -14.99
CA ASP A 189 -12.31 -11.70 -15.47
C ASP A 189 -12.08 -12.98 -14.65
N GLU A 190 -10.83 -13.19 -14.21
CA GLU A 190 -10.40 -14.28 -13.31
C GLU A 190 -10.51 -13.91 -11.82
N GLY A 191 -10.70 -12.62 -11.51
CA GLY A 191 -10.93 -12.06 -10.20
C GLY A 191 -9.73 -12.11 -9.25
N TYR A 192 -8.53 -11.89 -9.81
CA TYR A 192 -7.32 -11.50 -9.07
C TYR A 192 -7.47 -10.11 -8.45
N ILE A 193 -8.19 -9.21 -9.14
CA ILE A 193 -8.50 -7.86 -8.68
C ILE A 193 -10.00 -7.58 -8.85
N THR A 194 -10.55 -6.70 -8.02
CA THR A 194 -11.92 -6.22 -8.13
C THR A 194 -11.96 -4.71 -8.16
N LEU A 195 -12.57 -4.12 -9.19
CA LEU A 195 -12.90 -2.71 -9.18
C LEU A 195 -14.22 -2.47 -8.44
N LYS A 196 -14.26 -1.43 -7.60
CA LYS A 196 -15.44 -1.00 -6.86
C LYS A 196 -15.72 0.47 -7.14
N GLU A 197 -16.99 0.84 -7.23
CA GLU A 197 -17.36 2.26 -7.15
C GLU A 197 -17.31 2.72 -5.72
N TRP A 198 -16.55 3.78 -5.45
CA TRP A 198 -16.66 4.53 -4.22
C TRP A 198 -17.80 5.54 -4.34
N LYS A 199 -18.81 5.36 -3.50
CA LYS A 199 -19.85 6.33 -3.20
C LYS A 199 -20.05 6.38 -1.71
N LEU A 200 -20.00 7.55 -1.10
CA LEU A 200 -20.19 7.70 0.34
C LEU A 200 -21.58 7.14 0.73
N PRO A 201 -21.64 6.10 1.58
CA PRO A 201 -22.92 5.54 1.97
C PRO A 201 -23.80 6.57 2.68
N PHE A 202 -25.10 6.59 2.35
CA PHE A 202 -26.08 7.44 3.04
C PHE A 202 -26.19 7.13 4.53
N ARG A 203 -25.97 5.85 4.87
CA ARG A 203 -25.98 5.34 6.24
C ARG A 203 -24.87 4.32 6.39
N ILE A 204 -24.08 4.46 7.45
CA ILE A 204 -23.04 3.49 7.81
C ILE A 204 -23.51 2.78 9.09
N PRO A 205 -23.67 1.45 9.10
CA PRO A 205 -24.10 0.72 10.29
C PRO A 205 -23.05 0.88 11.39
N LEU A 206 -23.48 0.91 12.63
CA LEU A 206 -22.60 0.89 13.79
C LEU A 206 -22.96 -0.32 14.67
N PRO A 207 -21.98 -0.91 15.37
CA PRO A 207 -22.24 -2.01 16.29
C PRO A 207 -23.22 -1.54 17.36
N ARG A 208 -24.06 -2.48 17.83
CA ARG A 208 -24.99 -2.21 18.93
C ARG A 208 -24.20 -1.67 20.11
N LEU A 209 -24.68 -0.58 20.71
CA LEU A 209 -24.05 0.00 21.90
C LEU A 209 -23.92 -1.09 22.97
N SER A 210 -22.69 -1.54 23.22
CA SER A 210 -22.39 -2.08 24.53
C SER A 210 -22.46 -0.92 25.51
N LYS A 211 -22.81 -1.17 26.77
CA LYS A 211 -22.81 -0.14 27.84
C LYS A 211 -21.44 0.55 28.02
N ALA A 212 -20.39 0.05 27.37
CA ALA A 212 -19.02 0.57 27.39
C ALA A 212 -18.74 1.63 26.32
N LEU A 213 -19.68 1.96 25.42
CA LEU A 213 -19.57 3.14 24.59
C LEU A 213 -19.77 4.40 25.46
N ASP A 214 -18.82 5.32 25.35
CA ASP A 214 -18.70 6.54 26.15
C ASP A 214 -20.07 7.18 26.46
N PRO A 215 -20.52 7.18 27.74
CA PRO A 215 -21.77 7.80 28.18
C PRO A 215 -21.90 9.27 27.78
N HIS A 216 -20.80 9.94 27.45
CA HIS A 216 -20.78 11.34 27.02
C HIS A 216 -21.24 11.56 25.57
N THR A 217 -21.43 10.50 24.79
CA THR A 217 -21.81 10.61 23.37
C THR A 217 -23.29 10.48 23.07
N LEU A 218 -24.11 9.97 24.00
CA LEU A 218 -25.54 9.77 23.75
C LEU A 218 -26.37 10.88 24.38
N TYR A 219 -27.21 11.52 23.57
CA TYR A 219 -28.25 12.42 24.06
C TYR A 219 -29.29 11.65 24.89
N ARG A 220 -30.03 12.36 25.75
CA ARG A 220 -31.29 11.82 26.25
C ARG A 220 -32.17 11.49 25.04
N PRO A 221 -32.86 10.33 25.03
CA PRO A 221 -33.68 9.93 23.91
C PRO A 221 -34.67 11.04 23.57
N SER A 222 -34.56 11.54 22.34
CA SER A 222 -35.46 12.55 21.79
C SER A 222 -36.72 11.86 21.25
N ASN A 223 -37.76 12.64 20.93
CA ASN A 223 -38.96 12.07 20.34
C ASN A 223 -38.63 11.39 19.01
N PRO A 224 -39.19 10.19 18.72
CA PRO A 224 -38.99 9.53 17.44
C PRO A 224 -39.37 10.45 16.27
N THR A 225 -38.61 10.36 15.20
CA THR A 225 -38.95 10.95 13.90
C THR A 225 -40.22 10.30 13.33
N VAL A 226 -40.75 10.86 12.25
CA VAL A 226 -41.96 10.34 11.57
C VAL A 226 -41.79 8.89 11.10
N THR A 227 -40.55 8.45 10.87
CA THR A 227 -40.20 7.06 10.49
C THR A 227 -39.98 6.12 11.68
N GLY A 228 -40.12 6.61 12.92
CA GLY A 228 -39.87 5.84 14.14
C GLY A 228 -38.40 5.76 14.56
N GLU A 229 -37.50 6.46 13.85
CA GLU A 229 -36.07 6.51 14.20
C GLU A 229 -35.79 7.58 15.27
N VAL A 230 -34.86 7.30 16.18
CA VAL A 230 -34.51 8.19 17.29
C VAL A 230 -33.10 8.73 17.09
N PRO A 231 -32.89 10.06 17.03
CA PRO A 231 -31.55 10.63 17.10
C PRO A 231 -30.97 10.39 18.50
N VAL A 232 -29.80 9.74 18.54
CA VAL A 232 -29.13 9.37 19.80
C VAL A 232 -27.79 10.07 20.01
N ALA A 233 -27.16 10.61 18.96
CA ALA A 233 -25.96 11.44 19.05
C ALA A 233 -25.84 12.34 17.81
N ASP A 234 -24.86 13.26 17.79
CA ASP A 234 -24.50 14.02 16.59
C ASP A 234 -24.23 13.08 15.41
N GLY A 235 -25.07 13.15 14.38
CA GLY A 235 -24.95 12.31 13.18
C GLY A 235 -25.26 10.82 13.41
N VAL A 236 -25.82 10.41 14.54
CA VAL A 236 -26.18 9.01 14.83
C VAL A 236 -27.68 8.85 15.07
N MET A 237 -28.30 7.96 14.29
CA MET A 237 -29.69 7.54 14.42
C MET A 237 -29.78 6.11 14.93
N GLN A 238 -30.78 5.84 15.76
CA GLN A 238 -31.21 4.50 16.12
C GLN A 238 -32.50 4.17 15.37
N ASP A 239 -32.52 3.03 14.68
CA ASP A 239 -33.74 2.53 14.05
C ASP A 239 -34.65 1.77 15.04
N ALA A 240 -35.84 1.39 14.59
CA ALA A 240 -36.81 0.66 15.40
C ALA A 240 -36.32 -0.71 15.90
N SER A 241 -35.29 -1.30 15.27
CA SER A 241 -34.66 -2.55 15.70
C SER A 241 -33.57 -2.35 16.77
N GLY A 242 -33.26 -1.09 17.09
CA GLY A 242 -32.18 -0.71 18.00
C GLY A 242 -30.80 -0.67 17.33
N MET A 243 -30.71 -0.87 16.02
CA MET A 243 -29.46 -0.73 15.26
C MET A 243 -29.11 0.74 15.06
N LEU A 244 -27.82 1.03 15.08
CA LEU A 244 -27.31 2.39 14.98
C LEU A 244 -26.76 2.66 13.60
N TRP A 245 -26.99 3.88 13.14
CA TRP A 245 -26.64 4.35 11.83
C TRP A 245 -25.96 5.69 11.93
N LEU A 246 -24.78 5.78 11.35
CA LEU A 246 -24.07 7.03 11.17
C LEU A 246 -24.53 7.69 9.86
N LEU A 247 -24.82 8.99 9.89
CA LEU A 247 -25.34 9.77 8.76
C LEU A 247 -24.31 10.80 8.28
N PRO A 248 -23.45 10.48 7.28
CA PRO A 248 -22.35 11.36 6.88
C PRO A 248 -22.75 12.47 5.89
N GLN A 249 -23.89 12.31 5.21
CA GLN A 249 -24.31 13.13 4.07
C GLN A 249 -24.52 14.64 4.33
N PRO A 250 -24.99 15.11 5.50
CA PRO A 250 -25.12 16.55 5.76
C PRO A 250 -23.80 17.33 5.65
N LEU A 251 -22.66 16.64 5.82
CA LEU A 251 -21.32 17.25 5.91
C LEU A 251 -20.44 16.98 4.69
N TYR A 252 -20.82 16.04 3.81
CA TYR A 252 -19.96 15.57 2.72
C TYR A 252 -19.59 16.66 1.70
N LYS A 253 -20.43 17.69 1.55
CA LYS A 253 -20.17 18.84 0.66
C LYS A 253 -18.89 19.63 0.98
N HIS A 254 -18.26 19.35 2.13
CA HIS A 254 -17.04 20.02 2.58
C HIS A 254 -15.75 19.23 2.31
N VAL A 255 -15.83 18.00 1.80
CA VAL A 255 -14.66 17.22 1.37
C VAL A 255 -14.33 17.62 -0.06
N ALA A 256 -13.22 18.32 -0.27
CA ALA A 256 -12.99 19.07 -1.52
C ALA A 256 -11.91 18.46 -2.42
N THR A 257 -11.03 17.61 -1.89
CA THR A 257 -9.87 17.10 -2.62
C THR A 257 -9.83 15.57 -2.63
N PRO A 258 -9.30 14.93 -3.68
CA PRO A 258 -9.13 13.48 -3.72
C PRO A 258 -8.40 12.91 -2.50
N THR A 259 -7.42 13.65 -1.96
CA THR A 259 -6.69 13.26 -0.73
C THR A 259 -7.58 13.25 0.51
N GLN A 260 -8.45 14.25 0.68
CA GLN A 260 -9.40 14.24 1.79
C GLN A 260 -10.47 13.15 1.60
N VAL A 261 -10.85 12.85 0.36
CA VAL A 261 -11.74 11.72 0.06
C VAL A 261 -11.05 10.41 0.41
N SER A 262 -9.77 10.21 0.08
CA SER A 262 -9.04 8.98 0.44
C SER A 262 -8.92 8.79 1.96
N ASP A 263 -8.72 9.87 2.72
CA ASP A 263 -8.74 9.83 4.19
C ASP A 263 -10.08 9.30 4.71
N LEU A 264 -11.21 9.74 4.15
CA LEU A 264 -12.53 9.23 4.50
C LEU A 264 -12.73 7.77 4.06
N VAL A 265 -12.38 7.47 2.80
CA VAL A 265 -12.58 6.15 2.18
C VAL A 265 -11.98 5.07 3.07
N ARG A 266 -10.71 5.20 3.48
CA ARG A 266 -10.00 4.16 4.23
C ARG A 266 -10.70 3.77 5.53
N PHE A 267 -11.19 4.73 6.32
CA PHE A 267 -11.89 4.40 7.56
C PHE A 267 -13.27 3.78 7.31
N VAL A 268 -14.00 4.25 6.29
CA VAL A 268 -15.32 3.70 5.96
C VAL A 268 -15.21 2.30 5.41
N VAL A 269 -14.34 2.05 4.42
CA VAL A 269 -14.20 0.72 3.81
C VAL A 269 -13.67 -0.30 4.81
N LEU A 270 -12.70 0.08 5.64
CA LEU A 270 -12.19 -0.81 6.70
C LEU A 270 -13.25 -1.07 7.78
N HIS A 271 -14.08 -0.09 8.13
CA HIS A 271 -15.19 -0.35 9.05
C HIS A 271 -16.22 -1.33 8.47
N LEU A 272 -16.51 -1.23 7.17
CA LEU A 272 -17.50 -2.08 6.51
C LEU A 272 -16.98 -3.48 6.17
N HIS A 273 -15.69 -3.60 5.86
CA HIS A 273 -15.13 -4.81 5.25
C HIS A 273 -13.92 -5.39 5.98
N GLY A 274 -13.37 -4.67 6.96
CA GLY A 274 -12.11 -5.02 7.59
C GLY A 274 -10.97 -4.93 6.56
N GLY A 275 -9.94 -5.74 6.74
CA GLY A 275 -8.80 -5.82 5.85
C GLY A 275 -7.77 -4.73 6.11
N VAL A 276 -6.95 -4.49 5.09
CA VAL A 276 -5.90 -3.49 5.11
C VAL A 276 -6.15 -2.47 4.02
N TYR A 277 -5.97 -1.19 4.35
CA TYR A 277 -5.93 -0.13 3.38
C TYR A 277 -4.47 0.22 3.08
N LEU A 278 -4.19 0.42 1.79
CA LEU A 278 -2.89 0.78 1.25
C LEU A 278 -3.06 1.99 0.33
N ASP A 279 -2.31 3.06 0.57
CA ASP A 279 -2.21 4.15 -0.40
C ASP A 279 -1.58 3.63 -1.72
N MET A 280 -1.93 4.26 -2.84
CA MET A 280 -1.49 3.81 -4.18
C MET A 280 0.03 3.92 -4.38
N ASP A 281 0.74 4.71 -3.57
CA ASP A 281 2.20 4.83 -3.55
C ASP A 281 2.88 3.81 -2.63
N VAL A 282 2.16 2.81 -2.13
CA VAL A 282 2.78 1.72 -1.36
C VAL A 282 3.23 0.60 -2.30
N LEU A 283 4.53 0.37 -2.34
CA LEU A 283 5.13 -0.77 -3.01
C LEU A 283 5.21 -1.96 -2.04
N LEU A 284 4.40 -2.98 -2.23
CA LEU A 284 4.44 -4.21 -1.43
C LEU A 284 5.68 -5.04 -1.77
N LEU A 285 6.47 -5.40 -0.75
CA LEU A 285 7.74 -6.13 -0.91
C LEU A 285 7.63 -7.59 -0.43
N ARG A 286 6.65 -7.91 0.42
CA ARG A 286 6.51 -9.21 1.08
C ARG A 286 5.05 -9.50 1.46
N ASP A 287 4.73 -10.77 1.65
CA ASP A 287 3.45 -11.25 2.16
C ASP A 287 3.07 -10.55 3.46
N LEU A 288 2.02 -9.75 3.41
CA LEU A 288 1.52 -8.98 4.54
C LEU A 288 0.61 -9.81 5.46
N ARG A 289 0.13 -10.97 5.00
CA ARG A 289 -0.86 -11.79 5.70
C ARG A 289 -0.49 -12.08 7.17
N PRO A 290 0.76 -12.42 7.55
CA PRO A 290 1.08 -12.66 8.96
C PRO A 290 0.77 -11.48 9.88
N LEU A 291 0.81 -10.24 9.37
CA LEU A 291 0.42 -9.03 10.13
C LEU A 291 -1.11 -8.81 10.16
N LEU A 292 -1.88 -9.52 9.34
CA LEU A 292 -3.34 -9.37 9.23
C LEU A 292 -4.12 -10.44 9.98
N LEU A 293 -3.43 -11.34 10.69
CA LEU A 293 -4.04 -12.42 11.46
C LEU A 293 -3.86 -12.16 12.95
N LEU A 294 -4.80 -12.64 13.76
CA LEU A 294 -4.68 -12.72 15.21
C LEU A 294 -4.51 -14.17 15.64
N PRO A 295 -3.83 -14.46 16.77
CA PRO A 295 -3.84 -15.79 17.37
C PRO A 295 -5.27 -16.24 17.68
N GLN A 296 -5.65 -17.47 17.34
CA GLN A 296 -7.05 -17.90 17.39
C GLN A 296 -7.49 -18.42 18.78
N SER A 297 -6.70 -18.22 19.84
CA SER A 297 -7.01 -18.76 21.17
C SER A 297 -7.31 -17.69 22.23
N PRO A 298 -8.50 -17.75 22.89
CA PRO A 298 -9.64 -18.61 22.57
C PRO A 298 -10.41 -18.11 21.33
N PRO A 299 -11.11 -19.01 20.60
CA PRO A 299 -11.68 -18.71 19.29
C PRO A 299 -12.92 -17.83 19.49
N THR A 300 -12.74 -16.52 19.39
CA THR A 300 -13.86 -15.57 19.53
C THR A 300 -14.42 -15.16 18.17
N ASP A 301 -13.61 -15.21 17.10
CA ASP A 301 -14.06 -14.99 15.72
C ASP A 301 -12.95 -15.42 14.73
N PRO A 302 -13.18 -16.39 13.81
CA PRO A 302 -12.20 -16.76 12.79
C PRO A 302 -11.91 -15.62 11.79
N ASP A 303 -12.78 -14.63 11.71
CA ASP A 303 -12.60 -13.44 10.88
C ASP A 303 -11.93 -12.29 11.65
N ALA A 304 -11.62 -12.47 12.95
CA ALA A 304 -10.95 -11.47 13.79
C ALA A 304 -9.67 -10.95 13.14
N GLN A 305 -9.42 -9.65 13.29
CA GLN A 305 -8.30 -8.99 12.66
C GLN A 305 -7.65 -7.99 13.61
N PRO A 306 -6.31 -7.85 13.57
CA PRO A 306 -5.66 -6.84 14.38
C PRO A 306 -5.91 -5.42 13.88
N ALA A 307 -5.89 -4.47 14.80
CA ALA A 307 -5.84 -3.05 14.50
C ALA A 307 -4.41 -2.53 14.64
N TRP A 308 -3.84 -2.02 13.55
CA TRP A 308 -2.52 -1.39 13.56
C TRP A 308 -2.35 -0.40 12.42
N ALA A 309 -1.39 0.51 12.56
CA ALA A 309 -1.00 1.47 11.55
C ALA A 309 0.53 1.58 11.47
N GLU A 310 1.02 2.14 10.37
CA GLU A 310 2.39 2.62 10.27
C GLU A 310 2.59 3.84 11.20
N GLN A 311 3.69 3.87 11.93
CA GLN A 311 4.07 5.03 12.73
C GLN A 311 4.37 6.24 11.83
N TRP A 312 4.12 7.45 12.33
CA TRP A 312 4.53 8.68 11.65
C TRP A 312 5.80 9.27 12.27
N VAL A 313 6.98 8.74 11.90
CA VAL A 313 8.26 9.17 12.50
C VAL A 313 8.58 10.66 12.30
N GLU A 314 8.08 11.32 11.24
CA GLU A 314 8.21 12.78 11.08
C GLU A 314 7.57 13.59 12.24
N HIS A 315 6.57 13.02 12.90
CA HIS A 315 5.85 13.66 14.01
C HIS A 315 5.90 12.81 15.29
N ALA A 316 6.95 12.01 15.48
CA ALA A 316 7.11 11.11 16.64
C ALA A 316 7.04 11.80 18.01
N HIS A 317 7.12 13.15 18.06
CA HIS A 317 6.96 13.94 19.28
C HIS A 317 5.50 14.18 19.69
N ASP A 318 4.55 14.04 18.76
CA ASP A 318 3.12 14.23 19.04
C ASP A 318 2.49 12.86 19.37
N PRO A 319 1.94 12.69 20.59
CA PRO A 319 1.40 11.41 20.99
C PRO A 319 0.15 11.06 20.18
N GLY A 320 0.11 9.83 19.66
CA GLY A 320 -0.99 9.32 18.84
C GLY A 320 -0.90 9.63 17.35
N ASP A 321 0.17 10.25 16.84
CA ASP A 321 0.35 10.44 15.40
C ASP A 321 0.73 9.12 14.70
N TYR A 322 0.02 8.80 13.61
CA TYR A 322 0.23 7.61 12.80
C TYR A 322 0.00 7.91 11.32
N ASN A 323 0.66 7.16 10.45
CA ASN A 323 0.47 7.22 9.01
C ASN A 323 -0.60 6.19 8.61
N THR A 324 -1.41 6.55 7.64
CA THR A 324 -2.49 5.71 7.11
C THR A 324 -2.21 5.19 5.70
N ALA A 325 -0.99 5.41 5.19
CA ALA A 325 -0.51 4.78 3.97
C ALA A 325 -0.60 3.25 4.06
N VAL A 326 -0.38 2.69 5.26
CA VAL A 326 -0.64 1.29 5.59
C VAL A 326 -1.45 1.22 6.90
N LEU A 327 -2.72 0.82 6.80
CA LEU A 327 -3.66 0.79 7.93
C LEU A 327 -4.50 -0.50 7.93
N SER A 328 -4.43 -1.27 9.00
CA SER A 328 -5.31 -2.42 9.25
C SER A 328 -6.31 -2.09 10.34
N LEU A 329 -7.60 -2.32 10.10
CA LEU A 329 -8.64 -2.20 11.12
C LEU A 329 -9.66 -3.33 10.98
N PRO A 330 -10.14 -3.90 12.10
CA PRO A 330 -11.22 -4.89 12.08
C PRO A 330 -12.56 -4.25 11.73
N ALA A 331 -13.33 -4.95 10.89
CA ALA A 331 -14.69 -4.57 10.53
C ALA A 331 -15.58 -4.40 11.77
N ASN A 332 -16.51 -3.45 11.73
CA ASN A 332 -17.60 -3.30 12.70
C ASN A 332 -17.15 -3.34 14.19
N SER A 333 -15.96 -2.79 14.48
CA SER A 333 -15.34 -2.82 15.80
C SER A 333 -15.62 -1.57 16.62
N SER A 334 -15.40 -1.64 17.94
CA SER A 334 -15.48 -0.46 18.83
C SER A 334 -14.54 0.66 18.37
N LEU A 335 -13.32 0.31 17.95
CA LEU A 335 -12.31 1.26 17.50
C LEU A 335 -12.71 1.94 16.18
N THR A 336 -13.07 1.17 15.15
CA THR A 336 -13.49 1.77 13.85
C THR A 336 -14.72 2.66 14.00
N SER A 337 -15.68 2.24 14.82
CA SER A 337 -16.88 3.03 15.11
C SER A 337 -16.56 4.36 15.79
N TYR A 338 -15.60 4.34 16.71
CA TYR A 338 -15.11 5.53 17.39
C TYR A 338 -14.39 6.49 16.44
N LEU A 339 -13.50 5.97 15.59
CA LEU A 339 -12.80 6.74 14.57
C LEU A 339 -13.78 7.41 13.59
N LEU A 340 -14.77 6.66 13.09
CA LEU A 340 -15.81 7.17 12.19
C LEU A 340 -16.66 8.27 12.83
N ARG A 341 -17.13 8.05 14.06
CA ARG A 341 -17.89 9.07 14.80
C ARG A 341 -17.05 10.32 15.05
N GLY A 342 -15.78 10.15 15.40
CA GLY A 342 -14.82 11.23 15.61
C GLY A 342 -14.64 12.10 14.37
N GLY A 343 -14.30 11.48 13.24
CA GLY A 343 -14.09 12.20 11.98
C GLY A 343 -15.33 12.99 11.54
N LEU A 344 -16.52 12.43 11.74
CA LEU A 344 -17.77 13.14 11.45
C LEU A 344 -18.08 14.28 12.43
N ARG A 345 -17.93 14.05 13.74
CA ARG A 345 -18.13 15.09 14.75
C ARG A 345 -17.20 16.28 14.53
N MET A 346 -16.03 16.04 13.94
CA MET A 346 -15.03 17.06 13.59
C MET A 346 -15.19 17.60 12.16
N GLY A 347 -16.35 17.44 11.54
CA GLY A 347 -16.68 18.05 10.24
C GLY A 347 -16.06 17.33 9.04
N MET A 348 -16.13 16.00 9.00
CA MET A 348 -15.49 15.14 7.98
C MET A 348 -13.95 15.18 8.02
N ASN A 349 -13.36 15.49 9.17
CA ASN A 349 -11.90 15.56 9.29
C ASN A 349 -11.34 14.18 9.68
N PHE A 350 -11.01 13.40 8.65
CA PHE A 350 -10.43 12.07 8.79
C PHE A 350 -8.89 12.07 8.74
N HIS A 351 -8.26 13.24 8.83
CA HIS A 351 -6.81 13.33 8.81
C HIS A 351 -6.21 12.55 10.01
N PRO A 352 -5.19 11.70 9.80
CA PRO A 352 -4.65 10.82 10.84
C PRO A 352 -4.27 11.54 12.13
N ARG A 353 -3.58 12.67 12.06
CA ARG A 353 -3.21 13.50 13.24
C ARG A 353 -4.40 14.00 14.06
N VAL A 354 -5.56 14.17 13.44
CA VAL A 354 -6.77 14.63 14.14
C VAL A 354 -7.37 13.47 14.91
N LEU A 355 -7.53 12.32 14.25
CA LEU A 355 -8.06 11.10 14.87
C LEU A 355 -7.09 10.50 15.90
N GLY A 356 -5.79 10.59 15.65
CA GLY A 356 -4.72 10.16 16.54
C GLY A 356 -4.68 10.94 17.84
N ARG A 357 -4.70 12.28 17.76
CA ARG A 357 -4.83 13.12 18.96
C ARG A 357 -6.14 12.90 19.71
N MET A 358 -7.23 12.58 19.00
CA MET A 358 -8.49 12.20 19.62
C MET A 358 -8.35 10.88 20.39
N MET A 359 -7.78 9.84 19.78
CA MET A 359 -7.48 8.56 20.45
C MET A 359 -6.62 8.74 21.70
N TRP A 360 -5.56 9.54 21.61
CA TRP A 360 -4.66 9.78 22.73
C TRP A 360 -5.34 10.52 23.89
N LYS A 361 -6.08 11.60 23.61
CA LYS A 361 -6.79 12.36 24.65
C LYS A 361 -7.81 11.53 25.42
N ASP A 362 -8.43 10.57 24.75
CA ASP A 362 -9.45 9.71 25.34
C ASP A 362 -8.85 8.40 25.91
N GLY A 363 -7.53 8.26 25.92
CA GLY A 363 -6.83 7.09 26.48
C GLY A 363 -7.01 5.79 25.68
N ARG A 364 -7.37 5.89 24.40
CA ARG A 364 -7.65 4.76 23.50
C ARG A 364 -6.53 4.46 22.49
N ASN A 365 -5.43 5.20 22.54
CA ASN A 365 -4.31 5.03 21.60
C ASN A 365 -3.69 3.62 21.65
N GLY A 366 -3.76 2.93 22.79
CA GLY A 366 -3.28 1.53 22.90
C GLY A 366 -4.14 0.50 22.17
N GLU A 367 -5.32 0.86 21.66
CA GLU A 367 -6.16 -0.05 20.85
C GLU A 367 -5.68 -0.19 19.39
N LEU A 368 -4.77 0.69 18.95
CA LEU A 368 -4.19 0.67 17.60
C LEU A 368 -2.68 0.47 17.72
N GLY A 369 -2.20 -0.71 17.32
CA GLY A 369 -0.78 -1.00 17.30
C GLY A 369 -0.03 -0.06 16.35
N MET A 370 1.19 0.33 16.71
CA MET A 370 2.02 1.23 15.91
C MET A 370 3.29 0.52 15.49
N PHE A 371 3.40 0.15 14.22
CA PHE A 371 4.62 -0.42 13.70
C PHE A 371 5.61 0.68 13.31
N HIS A 372 6.85 0.54 13.75
CA HIS A 372 7.93 1.45 13.36
C HIS A 372 8.06 1.54 11.82
N ASN A 373 8.43 2.72 11.30
CA ASN A 373 8.50 2.96 9.84
C ASN A 373 9.40 1.95 9.13
N ALA A 374 10.45 1.40 9.75
CA ALA A 374 11.27 0.34 9.13
C ALA A 374 10.48 -0.87 8.60
N VAL A 375 9.28 -1.14 9.13
CA VAL A 375 8.41 -2.24 8.66
C VAL A 375 7.78 -1.94 7.28
N PHE A 376 7.44 -0.67 6.97
CA PHE A 376 6.66 -0.29 5.79
C PHE A 376 7.23 0.87 4.95
N ASP A 377 8.06 1.70 5.56
CA ASP A 377 8.71 2.88 5.02
C ASP A 377 10.12 3.07 5.62
N PRO A 378 11.06 2.18 5.26
CA PRO A 378 12.43 2.25 5.74
C PRO A 378 13.19 3.52 5.29
N LEU A 379 12.67 4.26 4.31
CA LEU A 379 13.31 5.46 3.80
C LEU A 379 13.17 6.67 4.75
N VAL A 380 12.01 6.90 5.34
CA VAL A 380 11.80 8.06 6.24
C VAL A 380 12.78 8.06 7.42
N THR A 381 12.99 6.90 8.06
CA THR A 381 13.92 6.81 9.18
C THR A 381 15.35 7.11 8.75
N ASN A 382 15.75 6.65 7.57
CA ASN A 382 17.06 6.95 6.99
C ASN A 382 17.26 8.46 6.79
N LEU A 383 16.29 9.14 6.17
CA LEU A 383 16.38 10.57 5.86
C LEU A 383 16.41 11.47 7.11
N ARG A 384 15.78 11.03 8.21
CA ARG A 384 15.75 11.81 9.46
C ARG A 384 17.01 11.65 10.30
N ARG A 385 17.75 10.55 10.14
CA ARG A 385 19.00 10.25 10.87
C ARG A 385 20.26 10.88 10.29
N ARG A 386 20.17 11.99 9.55
CA ARG A 386 21.35 12.71 9.03
C ARG A 386 22.34 13.06 10.17
N GLY A 387 23.30 12.17 10.44
CA GLY A 387 24.35 12.32 11.45
C GLY A 387 24.40 11.28 12.58
N THR A 388 23.43 10.38 12.75
CA THR A 388 23.45 9.35 13.82
C THR A 388 22.93 7.98 13.35
N GLY A 389 23.82 6.98 13.24
CA GLY A 389 23.47 5.58 12.93
C GLY A 389 23.84 5.11 11.52
N LYS A 390 23.71 3.79 11.29
CA LYS A 390 23.92 3.14 9.99
C LYS A 390 22.75 3.45 9.03
N CYS A 391 23.03 3.46 7.74
CA CYS A 391 22.06 3.68 6.67
C CYS A 391 21.46 2.36 6.19
N THR A 392 20.25 2.39 5.64
CA THR A 392 19.61 1.22 5.00
C THR A 392 20.36 0.81 3.72
N VAL A 393 20.02 -0.37 3.18
CA VAL A 393 20.35 -0.73 1.79
C VAL A 393 19.03 -0.80 0.99
N PRO A 394 18.84 0.03 -0.04
CA PRO A 394 19.73 1.13 -0.44
C PRO A 394 19.78 2.26 0.58
N CYS A 395 20.89 2.98 0.54
CA CYS A 395 21.04 4.24 1.24
C CYS A 395 20.62 5.41 0.32
N HIS A 396 19.65 6.20 0.76
CA HIS A 396 19.05 7.27 -0.04
C HIS A 396 19.13 8.62 0.67
N LYS A 397 19.28 9.69 -0.11
CA LYS A 397 19.42 11.07 0.41
C LYS A 397 18.14 11.88 0.35
N ASN A 398 17.20 11.42 -0.47
CA ASN A 398 15.90 12.03 -0.70
C ASN A 398 14.90 10.96 -1.18
N PHE A 399 13.62 11.33 -1.24
CA PHE A 399 12.54 10.45 -1.70
C PHE A 399 12.63 10.08 -3.20
N GLU A 400 13.34 10.87 -3.99
CA GLU A 400 13.46 10.69 -5.44
C GLU A 400 14.54 9.67 -5.82
N SER A 401 15.44 9.32 -4.89
CA SER A 401 16.65 8.53 -5.16
C SER A 401 16.34 7.14 -5.73
N ALA A 402 15.19 6.55 -5.39
CA ALA A 402 14.77 5.25 -5.92
C ALA A 402 14.49 5.28 -7.43
N PHE A 403 14.19 6.46 -7.99
CA PHE A 403 13.89 6.68 -9.41
C PHE A 403 15.13 7.01 -10.24
N MET A 404 16.26 7.29 -9.60
CA MET A 404 17.49 7.73 -10.28
C MET A 404 18.37 6.54 -10.68
N GLY A 405 18.76 6.50 -11.95
CA GLY A 405 19.64 5.48 -12.52
C GLY A 405 21.09 5.71 -12.16
N ASN A 406 21.50 6.98 -12.19
CA ASN A 406 22.85 7.40 -11.85
C ASN A 406 23.04 7.45 -10.32
N VAL A 407 24.17 6.92 -9.83
CA VAL A 407 24.54 7.01 -8.42
C VAL A 407 25.20 8.38 -8.20
N GLU A 408 24.57 9.28 -7.43
CA GLU A 408 25.11 10.62 -7.15
C GLU A 408 26.49 10.57 -6.47
N GLU A 409 26.71 9.58 -5.59
CA GLU A 409 27.99 9.33 -4.92
C GLU A 409 28.33 7.84 -4.95
N PRO A 410 29.40 7.43 -5.67
CA PRO A 410 29.83 6.04 -5.73
C PRO A 410 30.03 5.44 -4.34
N GLY A 411 29.34 4.32 -4.06
CA GLY A 411 29.45 3.59 -2.81
C GLY A 411 28.55 4.09 -1.66
N PHE A 412 27.97 5.30 -1.72
CA PHE A 412 27.07 5.79 -0.67
C PHE A 412 25.82 4.90 -0.54
N GLU A 413 25.20 4.60 -1.68
CA GLU A 413 24.02 3.73 -1.79
C GLU A 413 24.22 2.36 -1.12
N TRP A 414 25.45 1.85 -1.16
CA TRP A 414 25.85 0.54 -0.67
C TRP A 414 26.67 0.61 0.63
N SER A 415 26.69 1.77 1.30
CA SER A 415 27.58 2.06 2.43
C SER A 415 27.41 1.12 3.63
N ASN A 416 26.29 0.41 3.73
CA ASN A 416 26.02 -0.57 4.80
C ASN A 416 25.75 -1.98 4.27
N TYR A 417 26.16 -2.26 3.03
CA TYR A 417 26.11 -3.62 2.50
C TYR A 417 27.27 -4.45 3.07
N GLU A 418 26.94 -5.56 3.73
CA GLU A 418 27.93 -6.42 4.43
C GLU A 418 28.44 -7.59 3.57
N GLY A 419 28.02 -7.69 2.30
CA GLY A 419 28.49 -8.70 1.34
C GLY A 419 29.74 -8.28 0.56
N PRO A 420 30.26 -9.15 -0.33
CA PRO A 420 31.34 -8.78 -1.25
C PRO A 420 30.96 -7.49 -1.97
N PRO A 421 31.87 -6.49 -2.05
CA PRO A 421 31.55 -5.24 -2.72
C PRO A 421 30.97 -5.56 -4.08
N PRO A 422 29.79 -5.01 -4.42
CA PRO A 422 29.26 -5.19 -5.75
C PRO A 422 30.37 -4.77 -6.75
N GLU A 423 30.64 -5.55 -7.82
CA GLU A 423 31.82 -5.44 -8.74
C GLU A 423 32.09 -4.04 -9.34
N HIS A 424 31.26 -3.06 -8.99
CA HIS A 424 31.14 -1.72 -9.48
C HIS A 424 32.03 -0.65 -8.83
N ALA A 425 32.50 -0.83 -7.60
CA ALA A 425 33.37 0.17 -6.96
C ALA A 425 34.74 0.31 -7.67
N ALA A 426 35.11 -0.66 -8.53
CA ALA A 426 36.39 -0.67 -9.24
C ALA A 426 36.35 -0.07 -10.66
N ARG A 427 35.21 -0.15 -11.38
CA ARG A 427 35.15 0.18 -12.83
C ARG A 427 34.88 1.65 -13.15
N LEU A 428 34.26 2.40 -12.24
CA LEU A 428 34.06 3.85 -12.38
C LEU A 428 35.38 4.64 -12.46
N HIS A 429 36.49 4.09 -11.95
CA HIS A 429 37.81 4.69 -12.09
C HIS A 429 38.43 4.56 -13.50
N ALA A 430 37.82 3.76 -14.39
CA ALA A 430 38.39 3.41 -15.70
C ALA A 430 37.76 4.12 -16.92
N GLY A 431 36.71 4.92 -16.74
CA GLY A 431 36.16 5.79 -17.81
C GLY A 431 35.36 5.09 -18.91
N GLU A 432 34.74 3.93 -18.64
CA GLU A 432 33.85 3.24 -19.58
C GLU A 432 32.39 3.74 -19.43
N GLU A 433 31.82 4.32 -20.49
CA GLU A 433 30.46 4.93 -20.54
C GLU A 433 29.31 3.92 -20.76
N GLU A 434 29.58 2.62 -20.81
CA GLU A 434 28.59 1.62 -21.18
C GLU A 434 27.90 0.98 -19.95
N VAL A 435 26.65 1.40 -19.71
CA VAL A 435 25.64 0.84 -18.77
C VAL A 435 26.24 0.09 -17.58
N ALA A 436 26.77 0.88 -16.66
CA ALA A 436 27.31 0.38 -15.41
C ALA A 436 26.20 -0.40 -14.64
N THR A 437 26.32 -1.73 -14.57
CA THR A 437 25.49 -2.66 -13.78
C THR A 437 25.51 -2.33 -12.27
N THR A 438 24.54 -1.57 -11.78
CA THR A 438 24.48 -1.07 -10.39
C THR A 438 24.39 -2.13 -9.28
N ASN A 439 24.43 -3.44 -9.60
CA ASN A 439 24.19 -4.58 -8.68
C ASN A 439 22.90 -4.48 -7.86
N ARG A 440 22.01 -3.59 -8.26
CA ARG A 440 20.68 -3.43 -7.70
C ARG A 440 19.86 -4.67 -8.04
N THR A 441 19.33 -5.33 -7.03
CA THR A 441 18.44 -6.50 -7.14
C THR A 441 17.32 -6.38 -6.13
N MET A 442 16.18 -7.05 -6.36
CA MET A 442 15.09 -7.08 -5.38
C MET A 442 15.55 -7.59 -4.00
N GLU A 443 16.49 -8.53 -3.95
CA GLU A 443 17.09 -9.03 -2.69
C GLU A 443 17.67 -7.91 -1.83
N ASN A 444 18.27 -6.91 -2.47
CA ASN A 444 18.99 -5.83 -1.78
C ASN A 444 18.09 -4.61 -1.51
N PHE A 445 16.88 -4.54 -2.06
CA PHE A 445 16.00 -3.40 -1.89
C PHE A 445 15.24 -3.48 -0.56
N PHE A 446 15.74 -2.78 0.46
CA PHE A 446 15.16 -2.71 1.81
C PHE A 446 14.81 -4.10 2.38
N ARG A 447 15.75 -5.04 2.25
CA ARG A 447 15.55 -6.45 2.64
C ARG A 447 14.97 -6.56 4.04
N GLY A 448 13.83 -7.25 4.15
CA GLY A 448 13.13 -7.48 5.41
C GLY A 448 11.85 -6.66 5.57
N ALA A 449 11.78 -5.46 4.98
CA ALA A 449 10.58 -4.64 5.00
C ALA A 449 9.39 -5.33 4.31
N PHE A 450 8.19 -5.04 4.79
CA PHE A 450 6.94 -5.53 4.19
C PHE A 450 6.49 -4.65 3.02
N ALA A 451 6.82 -3.36 3.07
CA ALA A 451 6.50 -2.41 2.02
C ALA A 451 7.57 -1.30 1.92
N TYR A 452 7.41 -0.46 0.89
CA TYR A 452 8.12 0.80 0.70
C TYR A 452 7.12 1.88 0.29
N HIS A 453 7.05 2.98 1.06
CA HIS A 453 6.21 4.14 0.72
C HIS A 453 6.98 5.08 -0.22
N ILE A 454 6.38 5.41 -1.37
CA ILE A 454 7.02 6.23 -2.41
C ILE A 454 6.90 7.75 -2.11
N HIS A 455 6.14 8.18 -1.10
CA HIS A 455 6.03 9.59 -0.68
C HIS A 455 5.59 10.54 -1.78
N ASN A 456 4.50 10.20 -2.47
CA ASN A 456 3.89 11.05 -3.49
C ASN A 456 4.86 11.54 -4.59
N GLN A 457 5.92 10.78 -4.89
CA GLN A 457 6.86 11.07 -6.00
C GLN A 457 6.21 10.82 -7.37
N TRP A 458 5.00 11.34 -7.55
CA TRP A 458 4.14 11.11 -8.68
C TRP A 458 4.78 11.59 -9.97
N GLN A 459 5.46 12.74 -9.95
CA GLN A 459 6.08 13.32 -11.14
C GLN A 459 7.41 12.67 -11.51
N LYS A 460 7.89 11.68 -10.73
CA LYS A 460 9.16 11.00 -11.01
C LYS A 460 8.91 9.77 -11.87
N PHE A 461 9.82 9.56 -12.79
CA PHE A 461 9.79 8.44 -13.71
C PHE A 461 11.04 7.59 -13.50
N PRO A 462 10.90 6.27 -13.43
CA PRO A 462 12.04 5.38 -13.27
C PRO A 462 13.03 5.49 -14.42
N GLU A 463 14.21 6.01 -14.11
CA GLU A 463 15.34 6.02 -15.03
C GLU A 463 15.87 4.60 -15.20
N LYS A 464 16.53 4.33 -16.34
CA LYS A 464 17.20 3.06 -16.59
C LYS A 464 18.18 2.77 -15.46
N ASN A 465 18.22 1.52 -14.98
CA ASN A 465 19.04 1.06 -13.86
C ASN A 465 18.66 1.63 -12.48
N SER A 466 17.62 2.48 -12.35
CA SER A 466 17.07 2.87 -11.05
C SER A 466 16.56 1.67 -10.25
N TRP A 467 16.35 1.82 -8.93
CA TRP A 467 15.71 0.76 -8.15
C TRP A 467 14.31 0.44 -8.69
N MET A 468 13.56 1.47 -9.09
CA MET A 468 12.24 1.30 -9.69
C MET A 468 12.29 0.58 -11.05
N ASP A 469 13.32 0.82 -11.89
CA ASP A 469 13.55 0.03 -13.12
C ASP A 469 13.92 -1.44 -12.81
N VAL A 470 14.70 -1.69 -11.75
CA VAL A 470 15.01 -3.05 -11.30
C VAL A 470 13.76 -3.78 -10.81
N ILE A 471 12.93 -3.11 -10.00
CA ILE A 471 11.65 -3.65 -9.51
C ILE A 471 10.77 -4.04 -10.69
N THR A 472 10.60 -3.15 -11.65
CA THR A 472 9.70 -3.39 -12.80
C THR A 472 10.19 -4.47 -13.73
N ARG A 473 11.48 -4.51 -14.06
CA ARG A 473 12.07 -5.62 -14.84
C ARG A 473 11.99 -6.95 -14.11
N THR A 474 12.12 -6.95 -12.78
CA THR A 474 12.00 -8.19 -12.00
C THR A 474 10.57 -8.72 -12.00
N GLN A 475 9.60 -7.83 -11.83
CA GLN A 475 8.19 -8.20 -11.91
C GLN A 475 7.77 -8.62 -13.32
N ASP A 476 8.23 -7.94 -14.37
CA ASP A 476 7.96 -8.36 -15.76
C ASP A 476 8.52 -9.76 -16.04
N GLY A 477 9.74 -10.06 -15.56
CA GLY A 477 10.33 -11.40 -15.65
C GLY A 477 9.53 -12.47 -14.88
N PHE A 478 8.93 -12.11 -13.74
CA PHE A 478 8.03 -13.01 -13.00
C PHE A 478 6.75 -13.28 -13.80
N PHE A 479 6.11 -12.24 -14.34
CA PHE A 479 4.87 -12.40 -15.09
C PHE A 479 5.05 -13.06 -16.47
N SER A 480 6.23 -12.99 -17.07
CA SER A 480 6.58 -13.73 -18.27
C SER A 480 6.94 -15.21 -18.00
N GLY A 481 7.15 -15.58 -16.74
CA GLY A 481 7.60 -16.92 -16.33
C GLY A 481 9.11 -17.15 -16.46
N GLU A 482 9.88 -16.11 -16.76
CA GLU A 482 11.35 -16.16 -16.84
C GLU A 482 12.02 -16.15 -15.46
N ARG A 483 11.30 -15.66 -14.44
CA ARG A 483 11.77 -15.50 -13.05
C ARG A 483 10.73 -16.00 -12.06
N THR A 484 11.17 -16.20 -10.81
CA THR A 484 10.27 -16.42 -9.67
C THR A 484 10.05 -15.12 -8.90
N ASN A 485 9.07 -15.09 -8.00
CA ASN A 485 8.95 -14.01 -7.03
C ASN A 485 9.93 -14.19 -5.85
N ALA A 486 9.83 -13.27 -4.87
CA ALA A 486 10.62 -13.26 -3.63
C ALA A 486 10.62 -14.59 -2.84
N TYR A 487 9.67 -15.49 -3.12
CA TYR A 487 9.44 -16.76 -2.43
C TYR A 487 9.74 -17.99 -3.29
N GLY A 488 10.31 -17.81 -4.50
CA GLY A 488 10.56 -18.92 -5.43
C GLY A 488 9.30 -19.42 -6.16
N GLU A 489 8.19 -18.70 -6.08
CA GLU A 489 6.95 -19.06 -6.77
C GLU A 489 6.95 -18.58 -8.22
N VAL A 490 6.25 -19.29 -9.09
CA VAL A 490 6.09 -18.96 -10.52
C VAL A 490 4.71 -18.39 -10.79
N TRP A 491 4.63 -17.42 -11.71
CA TRP A 491 3.34 -16.88 -12.14
C TRP A 491 2.53 -17.93 -12.90
N ARG A 492 1.29 -18.16 -12.45
CA ARG A 492 0.33 -19.10 -13.08
C ARG A 492 -0.97 -18.43 -13.54
N GLY A 493 -1.07 -17.10 -13.38
CA GLY A 493 -2.25 -16.35 -13.79
C GLY A 493 -2.26 -16.02 -15.29
N PRO A 494 -3.18 -15.14 -15.73
CA PRO A 494 -3.26 -14.76 -17.13
C PRO A 494 -1.98 -14.04 -17.59
N ALA A 495 -1.69 -14.10 -18.89
CA ALA A 495 -0.57 -13.35 -19.46
C ALA A 495 -0.75 -11.85 -19.19
N LEU A 496 0.31 -11.21 -18.67
CA LEU A 496 0.36 -9.78 -18.43
C LEU A 496 1.46 -9.18 -19.30
N GLU A 497 1.14 -8.05 -19.92
CA GLU A 497 2.11 -7.30 -20.71
C GLU A 497 3.15 -6.62 -19.80
N ALA A 498 4.37 -6.47 -20.31
CA ALA A 498 5.47 -5.78 -19.64
C ALA A 498 5.13 -4.31 -19.35
N TYR A 499 5.72 -3.70 -18.32
CA TYR A 499 5.39 -2.33 -17.90
C TYR A 499 5.24 -1.33 -19.05
N ASP A 500 4.18 -0.49 -19.02
CA ASP A 500 3.97 0.53 -20.04
C ASP A 500 4.94 1.71 -19.92
N ARG A 501 6.17 1.53 -20.40
CA ARG A 501 7.20 2.58 -20.30
C ARG A 501 6.83 3.87 -21.04
N SER A 502 5.86 3.83 -21.97
CA SER A 502 5.35 5.05 -22.64
C SER A 502 4.56 5.95 -21.69
N THR A 503 3.84 5.35 -20.73
CA THR A 503 3.16 6.10 -19.66
C THR A 503 4.11 6.60 -18.57
N TRP A 504 5.38 6.21 -18.65
CA TRP A 504 6.46 6.56 -17.71
C TRP A 504 7.32 7.70 -18.28
N GLY A 505 6.84 8.43 -19.28
CA GLY A 505 7.47 9.67 -19.70
C GLY A 505 8.92 9.52 -20.18
N TRP A 506 9.23 8.54 -21.02
CA TRP A 506 10.40 8.63 -21.90
C TRP A 506 10.06 9.46 -23.14
N ASN A 507 9.99 10.78 -22.96
CA ASN A 507 10.22 11.74 -24.03
C ASN A 507 11.16 12.81 -23.45
N SER A 508 12.46 12.66 -23.70
CA SER A 508 13.52 13.65 -23.44
C SER A 508 13.39 14.88 -24.38
N GLY A 509 12.17 15.32 -24.66
CA GLY A 509 11.94 16.37 -25.64
C GLY A 509 10.49 16.81 -25.80
N GLU A 510 9.70 16.93 -24.73
CA GLU A 510 8.42 17.66 -24.80
C GLU A 510 7.96 18.15 -23.41
N LEU A 511 8.83 18.89 -22.71
CA LEU A 511 8.40 19.86 -21.71
C LEU A 511 8.10 21.18 -22.42
N ARG A 512 6.85 21.35 -22.86
CA ARG A 512 6.19 22.64 -23.15
C ARG A 512 4.71 22.39 -23.48
N THR A 513 3.85 22.48 -22.47
CA THR A 513 2.92 23.60 -22.23
C THR A 513 2.10 23.33 -20.99
#